data_AF-A0A5C4VMX7-F1
#
_entry.id   AF-A0A5C4VMX7-F1
#
_cell.length_a   1.000
_cell.length_b   1.000
_cell.length_c   1.000
_cell.angle_alpha   90.00
_cell.angle_beta   90.00
_cell.angle_gamma   90.00
#
_symmetry.space_group_name_H-M   'P 1'
#
loop_
_entity.id
_entity.type
_entity.pdbx_description
1 polymer ?
#
loop_
_entity_poly.entity_id
_entity_poly.type
_entity_poly.pdbx_seq_one_letter_code
_entity_poly.pdbx_strand_id
1 'polypeptide(L)'
;MTNRAWFNTDQHLLPGKEIFRSERRFALWAYTVTHGQALFRSLGSTDCSGGRPETTIEVLFKPAAIMKIRDCYHGLLIRNAPADEAERIRALYPSVDFSPSDRVFLLESQGETDYVISMAVGWHEDILSPTRRSFFANVSAGDVRWPPTPLSGADAGFTIAPAADLIGALRSSEGHQRVRREEYRDVYVVMTRVEFRDGPDISGSGVFLTHEDAEEAIAVLAPHVADCWIETLPIAI
;
A
#
# COMPACT_ATOMS: atom_id res chain seq x y z
N MET A 1 -14.79 12.60 13.46
CA MET A 1 -15.01 11.42 12.61
C MET A 1 -13.88 10.45 12.88
N THR A 2 -14.14 9.15 12.99
CA THR A 2 -13.06 8.15 13.08
C THR A 2 -12.33 8.12 11.74
N ASN A 3 -11.00 8.22 11.74
CA ASN A 3 -10.19 8.15 10.52
C ASN A 3 -9.73 6.71 10.20
N ARG A 4 -10.05 5.74 11.07
CA ARG A 4 -9.88 4.29 10.84
C ARG A 4 -11.07 3.51 11.34
N ALA A 5 -11.33 2.37 10.71
CA ALA A 5 -12.17 1.32 11.25
C ALA A 5 -11.73 -0.07 10.75
N TRP A 6 -12.02 -1.09 11.55
CA TRP A 6 -11.82 -2.49 11.20
C TRP A 6 -13.06 -3.30 11.55
N PHE A 7 -13.58 -4.04 10.57
CA PHE A 7 -14.84 -4.77 10.67
C PHE A 7 -14.61 -6.25 10.35
N ASN A 8 -14.68 -7.09 11.38
CA ASN A 8 -14.47 -8.54 11.30
C ASN A 8 -15.43 -9.33 12.21
N THR A 9 -16.47 -8.70 12.74
CA THR A 9 -17.46 -9.32 13.63
C THR A 9 -18.88 -9.05 13.16
N ASP A 10 -19.79 -9.97 13.47
CA ASP A 10 -21.19 -9.92 13.04
C ASP A 10 -21.94 -8.70 13.56
N GLN A 11 -21.61 -8.26 14.78
CA GLN A 11 -22.20 -7.07 15.39
C GLN A 11 -21.95 -5.82 14.55
N HIS A 12 -20.79 -5.74 13.89
CA HIS A 12 -20.45 -4.61 13.05
C HIS A 12 -20.91 -4.79 11.60
N LEU A 13 -21.06 -6.03 11.14
CA LEU A 13 -21.38 -6.43 9.78
C LEU A 13 -22.82 -6.92 9.65
N LEU A 14 -23.78 -6.08 10.05
CA LEU A 14 -25.20 -6.36 9.84
C LEU A 14 -25.54 -6.35 8.34
N PRO A 15 -26.41 -7.23 7.83
CA PRO A 15 -26.83 -7.23 6.42
C PRO A 15 -27.38 -5.87 5.98
N GLY A 16 -26.99 -5.43 4.80
CA GLY A 16 -27.39 -4.14 4.21
C GLY A 16 -26.71 -2.91 4.83
N LYS A 17 -25.91 -3.05 5.89
CA LYS A 17 -25.30 -1.90 6.58
C LYS A 17 -24.22 -1.22 5.74
N GLU A 18 -24.22 0.10 5.74
CA GLU A 18 -23.13 0.92 5.19
C GLU A 18 -21.88 0.81 6.09
N ILE A 19 -20.75 0.49 5.46
CA ILE A 19 -19.47 0.26 6.13
C ILE A 19 -18.51 1.42 5.88
N PHE A 20 -18.51 1.94 4.65
CA PHE A 20 -17.63 3.01 4.22
C PHE A 20 -18.25 3.78 3.05
N ARG A 21 -18.01 5.09 2.98
CA ARG A 21 -18.40 5.95 1.86
C ARG A 21 -17.34 7.02 1.65
N SER A 22 -16.97 7.26 0.40
CA SER A 22 -16.15 8.39 0.00
C SER A 22 -16.44 8.79 -1.44
N GLU A 23 -16.42 10.08 -1.73
CA GLU A 23 -16.57 10.60 -3.11
C GLU A 23 -15.24 10.58 -3.88
N ARG A 24 -14.12 10.21 -3.23
CA ARG A 24 -12.82 10.10 -3.90
C ARG A 24 -12.81 8.95 -4.90
N ARG A 25 -11.91 9.04 -5.87
CA ARG A 25 -11.67 7.94 -6.80
C ARG A 25 -10.85 6.85 -6.13
N PHE A 26 -11.18 5.59 -6.33
CA PHE A 26 -10.42 4.45 -5.80
C PHE A 26 -9.97 3.53 -6.93
N ALA A 27 -8.78 2.95 -6.80
CA ALA A 27 -8.32 1.86 -7.66
C ALA A 27 -7.76 0.74 -6.81
N LEU A 28 -7.74 -0.48 -7.35
CA LEU A 28 -7.01 -1.59 -6.75
C LEU A 28 -5.52 -1.24 -6.77
N TRP A 29 -4.92 -1.15 -5.58
CA TRP A 29 -3.50 -0.80 -5.40
C TRP A 29 -2.63 -2.03 -5.22
N ALA A 30 -3.09 -3.01 -4.44
CA ALA A 30 -2.38 -4.26 -4.25
C ALA A 30 -3.36 -5.42 -4.07
N TYR A 31 -3.01 -6.58 -4.63
CA TYR A 31 -3.73 -7.83 -4.40
C TYR A 31 -2.75 -8.97 -4.16
N THR A 32 -2.94 -9.74 -3.10
CA THR A 32 -2.13 -10.93 -2.81
C THR A 32 -3.02 -12.17 -2.78
N VAL A 33 -2.81 -13.06 -3.74
CA VAL A 33 -3.57 -14.33 -3.86
C VAL A 33 -3.30 -15.24 -2.67
N THR A 34 -2.03 -15.38 -2.29
CA THR A 34 -1.59 -16.31 -1.23
C THR A 34 -2.08 -15.94 0.17
N HIS A 35 -2.34 -14.66 0.42
CA HIS A 35 -2.81 -14.16 1.72
C HIS A 35 -4.22 -13.59 1.65
N GLY A 36 -4.87 -13.66 0.47
CA GLY A 36 -6.19 -13.10 0.20
C GLY A 36 -6.30 -11.64 0.62
N GLN A 37 -5.43 -10.75 0.19
CA GLN A 37 -5.56 -9.33 0.56
C GLN A 37 -5.88 -8.50 -0.66
N ALA A 38 -6.91 -7.67 -0.59
CA ALA A 38 -7.23 -6.70 -1.62
C ALA A 38 -7.23 -5.29 -1.03
N LEU A 39 -6.28 -4.47 -1.46
CA LEU A 39 -6.09 -3.10 -0.99
C LEU A 39 -6.50 -2.14 -2.09
N PHE A 40 -7.51 -1.32 -1.81
CA PHE A 40 -7.90 -0.18 -2.63
C PHE A 40 -7.30 1.09 -2.06
N ARG A 41 -6.89 2.02 -2.93
CA ARG A 41 -6.35 3.31 -2.52
C ARG A 41 -7.05 4.45 -3.25
N SER A 42 -7.29 5.54 -2.53
CA SER A 42 -7.78 6.77 -3.13
C SER A 42 -6.75 7.37 -4.07
N LEU A 43 -7.17 7.74 -5.28
CA LEU A 43 -6.37 8.50 -6.22
C LEU A 43 -6.48 10.00 -5.90
N GLY A 44 -5.42 10.75 -6.22
CA GLY A 44 -5.47 12.21 -6.21
C GLY A 44 -6.51 12.78 -7.16
N SER A 45 -6.92 14.03 -6.94
CA SER A 45 -7.86 14.71 -7.84
C SER A 45 -7.29 14.77 -9.26
N THR A 46 -8.13 14.45 -10.25
CA THR A 46 -7.84 14.61 -11.67
C THR A 46 -8.01 16.04 -12.16
N ASP A 47 -8.50 16.95 -11.32
CA ASP A 47 -8.57 18.35 -11.69
C ASP A 47 -7.13 18.89 -11.74
N CYS A 48 -6.80 19.48 -12.89
CA CYS A 48 -5.47 19.77 -13.41
C CYS A 48 -4.63 20.79 -12.60
N SER A 49 -4.71 20.76 -11.28
CA SER A 49 -3.89 21.53 -10.34
C SER A 49 -2.96 20.62 -9.54
N GLY A 50 -2.34 19.62 -10.18
CA GLY A 50 -1.04 18.99 -9.82
C GLY A 50 -0.76 18.55 -8.37
N GLY A 51 -1.74 18.57 -7.47
CA GLY A 51 -1.54 18.33 -6.04
C GLY A 51 -1.83 16.88 -5.71
N ARG A 52 -0.85 16.18 -5.12
CA ARG A 52 -1.16 14.96 -4.36
C ARG A 52 -2.24 15.31 -3.31
N PRO A 53 -3.23 14.42 -3.09
CA PRO A 53 -4.22 14.66 -2.06
C PRO A 53 -3.51 14.75 -0.71
N GLU A 54 -3.91 15.70 0.13
CA GLU A 54 -3.31 15.94 1.46
C GLU A 54 -3.34 14.66 2.32
N THR A 55 -4.40 13.86 2.19
CA THR A 55 -4.53 12.55 2.84
C THR A 55 -4.75 11.44 1.81
N THR A 56 -4.30 10.24 2.15
CA THR A 56 -4.58 9.00 1.43
C THR A 56 -5.64 8.21 2.18
N ILE A 57 -6.60 7.65 1.46
CA ILE A 57 -7.54 6.66 2.00
C ILE A 57 -7.17 5.29 1.46
N GLU A 58 -7.03 4.32 2.36
CA GLU A 58 -6.87 2.92 2.00
C GLU A 58 -8.03 2.10 2.54
N VAL A 59 -8.49 1.13 1.74
CA VAL A 59 -9.48 0.13 2.13
C VAL A 59 -8.90 -1.25 1.90
N LEU A 60 -8.82 -2.07 2.95
CA LEU A 60 -8.29 -3.42 2.90
C LEU A 60 -9.40 -4.44 3.16
N PHE A 61 -9.50 -5.44 2.27
CA PHE A 61 -10.27 -6.66 2.48
C PHE A 61 -9.33 -7.82 2.82
N LYS A 62 -9.65 -8.61 3.85
CA LYS A 62 -8.82 -9.73 4.30
C LYS A 62 -9.56 -10.78 5.14
N PRO A 63 -9.40 -12.08 4.84
CA PRO A 63 -8.98 -12.66 3.57
C PRO A 63 -10.05 -12.42 2.50
N ALA A 64 -9.68 -12.10 1.27
CA ALA A 64 -10.55 -11.91 0.11
C ALA A 64 -10.55 -13.20 -0.72
N ALA A 65 -11.68 -13.89 -0.72
CA ALA A 65 -11.86 -15.17 -1.39
C ALA A 65 -12.22 -14.98 -2.87
N ILE A 66 -13.13 -14.04 -3.17
CA ILE A 66 -13.64 -13.78 -4.52
C ILE A 66 -13.78 -12.28 -4.71
N MET A 67 -13.51 -11.80 -5.93
CA MET A 67 -13.66 -10.41 -6.30
C MET A 67 -14.27 -10.30 -7.70
N LYS A 68 -15.34 -9.53 -7.82
CA LYS A 68 -15.80 -8.95 -9.08
C LYS A 68 -15.64 -7.45 -8.91
N ILE A 69 -14.62 -6.88 -9.55
CA ILE A 69 -14.22 -5.49 -9.37
C ILE A 69 -13.95 -4.84 -10.73
N ARG A 70 -13.98 -3.51 -10.76
CA ARG A 70 -13.56 -2.69 -11.90
C ARG A 70 -12.17 -2.11 -11.68
N ASP A 71 -11.63 -1.49 -12.72
CA ASP A 71 -10.33 -0.82 -12.71
C ASP A 71 -10.30 0.40 -11.77
N CYS A 72 -11.36 1.20 -11.78
CA CYS A 72 -11.48 2.40 -10.97
C CYS A 72 -12.93 2.68 -10.54
N TYR A 73 -13.10 3.13 -9.31
CA TYR A 73 -14.36 3.59 -8.74
C TYR A 73 -14.33 5.12 -8.64
N HIS A 74 -15.37 5.79 -9.15
CA HIS A 74 -15.54 7.25 -9.03
C HIS A 74 -16.54 7.53 -7.93
N GLY A 75 -16.02 7.74 -6.71
CA GLY A 75 -16.80 7.54 -5.50
C GLY A 75 -16.94 6.05 -5.20
N LEU A 76 -16.89 5.69 -3.92
CA LEU A 76 -16.98 4.32 -3.46
C LEU A 76 -17.85 4.25 -2.22
N LEU A 77 -18.93 3.47 -2.31
CA LEU A 77 -19.78 3.08 -1.20
C LEU A 77 -19.59 1.57 -0.98
N ILE A 78 -19.26 1.19 0.25
CA ILE A 78 -19.13 -0.20 0.66
C ILE A 78 -20.24 -0.53 1.64
N ARG A 79 -20.98 -1.59 1.33
CA ARG A 79 -22.03 -2.12 2.20
C ARG A 79 -21.82 -3.61 2.42
N ASN A 80 -22.21 -4.11 3.58
CA ASN A 80 -22.43 -5.55 3.72
C ASN A 80 -23.71 -5.91 2.96
N ALA A 81 -23.66 -6.92 2.10
CA ALA A 81 -24.81 -7.30 1.27
C ALA A 81 -26.02 -7.71 2.14
N PRO A 82 -27.26 -7.40 1.72
CA PRO A 82 -28.45 -8.05 2.23
C PRO A 82 -28.34 -9.58 2.13
N ALA A 83 -29.00 -10.31 3.02
CA ALA A 83 -28.85 -11.76 3.10
C ALA A 83 -29.23 -12.48 1.80
N ASP A 84 -30.32 -12.06 1.15
CA ASP A 84 -30.77 -12.63 -0.11
C ASP A 84 -29.78 -12.38 -1.27
N GLU A 85 -29.17 -11.20 -1.29
CA GLU A 85 -28.16 -10.85 -2.30
C GLU A 85 -26.83 -11.57 -2.06
N ALA A 86 -26.42 -11.72 -0.79
CA ALA A 86 -25.25 -12.49 -0.42
C ALA A 86 -25.37 -13.96 -0.87
N GLU A 87 -26.52 -14.59 -0.63
CA GLU A 87 -26.78 -15.97 -1.07
C GLU A 87 -26.76 -16.09 -2.60
N ARG A 88 -27.40 -15.14 -3.33
CA ARG A 88 -27.35 -15.12 -4.80
C ARG A 88 -25.92 -15.03 -5.33
N ILE A 89 -25.08 -14.18 -4.75
CA ILE A 89 -23.70 -14.00 -5.18
C ILE A 89 -22.87 -15.25 -4.88
N ARG A 90 -23.04 -15.90 -3.71
CA ARG A 90 -22.36 -17.15 -3.39
C ARG A 90 -22.72 -18.28 -4.33
N ALA A 91 -23.99 -18.36 -4.74
CA ALA A 91 -24.48 -19.39 -5.66
C ALA A 91 -23.80 -19.34 -7.05
N LEU A 92 -23.16 -18.22 -7.42
CA LEU A 92 -22.35 -18.10 -8.64
C LEU A 92 -21.05 -18.92 -8.58
N TYR A 93 -20.62 -19.34 -7.38
CA TYR A 93 -19.35 -20.01 -7.14
C TYR A 93 -19.52 -21.35 -6.41
N PRO A 94 -20.22 -22.33 -7.01
CA PRO A 94 -20.58 -23.59 -6.34
C PRO A 94 -19.38 -24.48 -5.97
N SER A 95 -18.21 -24.23 -6.56
CA SER A 95 -16.98 -24.97 -6.28
C SER A 95 -16.13 -24.36 -5.16
N VAL A 96 -16.54 -23.23 -4.59
CA VAL A 96 -15.80 -22.52 -3.54
C VAL A 96 -16.40 -22.84 -2.19
N ASP A 97 -15.60 -23.36 -1.28
CA ASP A 97 -15.99 -23.57 0.12
C ASP A 97 -15.80 -22.27 0.90
N PHE A 98 -16.91 -21.59 1.18
CA PHE A 98 -16.88 -20.32 1.89
C PHE A 98 -16.86 -20.53 3.40
N SER A 99 -16.01 -19.78 4.10
CA SER A 99 -16.02 -19.76 5.55
C SER A 99 -17.33 -19.17 6.09
N PRO A 100 -17.86 -19.64 7.23
CA PRO A 100 -18.98 -19.00 7.92
C PRO A 100 -18.71 -17.54 8.29
N SER A 101 -17.44 -17.12 8.33
CA SER A 101 -17.03 -15.75 8.57
C SER A 101 -16.93 -14.90 7.31
N ASP A 102 -16.98 -15.48 6.11
CA ASP A 102 -16.95 -14.72 4.87
C ASP A 102 -18.23 -13.89 4.75
N ARG A 103 -18.10 -12.65 4.31
CA ARG A 103 -19.20 -11.72 4.05
C ARG A 103 -19.10 -11.24 2.61
N VAL A 104 -20.23 -10.90 2.01
CA VAL A 104 -20.26 -10.31 0.67
C VAL A 104 -20.33 -8.80 0.86
N PHE A 105 -19.26 -8.11 0.50
CA PHE A 105 -19.22 -6.65 0.50
C PHE A 105 -19.58 -6.14 -0.89
N LEU A 106 -20.63 -5.34 -0.99
CA LEU A 106 -21.03 -4.67 -2.21
C LEU A 106 -20.20 -3.39 -2.37
N LEU A 107 -19.67 -3.18 -3.57
CA LEU A 107 -18.91 -2.01 -3.97
C LEU A 107 -19.76 -1.24 -4.98
N GLU A 108 -20.37 -0.15 -4.52
CA GLU A 108 -21.27 0.67 -5.32
C GLU A 108 -20.54 1.95 -5.79
N SER A 109 -20.62 2.23 -7.08
CA SER A 109 -20.07 3.44 -7.68
C SER A 109 -20.85 3.81 -8.94
N GLN A 110 -21.23 5.08 -9.06
CA GLN A 110 -21.94 5.61 -10.24
C GLN A 110 -23.16 4.79 -10.70
N GLY A 111 -23.89 4.18 -9.77
CA GLY A 111 -25.09 3.39 -10.07
C GLY A 111 -24.82 1.94 -10.49
N GLU A 112 -23.57 1.50 -10.47
CA GLU A 112 -23.19 0.11 -10.71
C GLU A 112 -22.69 -0.57 -9.44
N THR A 113 -22.85 -1.90 -9.40
CA THR A 113 -22.53 -2.73 -8.23
C THR A 113 -21.55 -3.86 -8.58
N ASP A 114 -20.48 -3.90 -7.81
CA ASP A 114 -19.44 -4.91 -7.77
C ASP A 114 -19.40 -5.56 -6.39
N TYR A 115 -18.54 -6.57 -6.18
CA TYR A 115 -18.44 -7.21 -4.87
C TYR A 115 -17.08 -7.82 -4.56
N VAL A 116 -16.79 -7.89 -3.26
CA VAL A 116 -15.68 -8.65 -2.69
C VAL A 116 -16.25 -9.58 -1.62
N ILE A 117 -15.96 -10.88 -1.73
CA ILE A 117 -16.27 -11.85 -0.67
C ILE A 117 -15.04 -11.94 0.24
N SER A 118 -15.20 -11.52 1.50
CA SER A 118 -14.09 -11.48 2.45
C SER A 118 -14.53 -11.64 3.90
N MET A 119 -13.65 -12.12 4.78
CA MET A 119 -13.96 -12.21 6.22
C MET A 119 -13.95 -10.86 6.92
N ALA A 120 -13.16 -9.89 6.44
CA ALA A 120 -13.05 -8.59 7.08
C ALA A 120 -12.80 -7.48 6.06
N VAL A 121 -13.23 -6.28 6.44
CA VAL A 121 -12.91 -5.04 5.73
C VAL A 121 -12.50 -3.98 6.73
N GLY A 122 -11.49 -3.20 6.39
CA GLY A 122 -11.12 -2.03 7.17
C GLY A 122 -10.67 -0.90 6.27
N TRP A 123 -10.67 0.31 6.83
CA TRP A 123 -10.22 1.48 6.12
C TRP A 123 -9.42 2.40 7.04
N HIS A 124 -8.54 3.19 6.46
CA HIS A 124 -7.77 4.23 7.13
C HIS A 124 -7.57 5.43 6.21
N GLU A 125 -7.77 6.62 6.75
CA GLU A 125 -7.49 7.89 6.12
C GLU A 125 -6.47 8.67 6.97
N ASP A 126 -5.33 8.99 6.38
CA ASP A 126 -4.31 9.85 7.01
C ASP A 126 -3.32 10.36 5.96
N ILE A 127 -2.32 11.12 6.39
CA ILE A 127 -1.15 11.48 5.56
C ILE A 127 -0.28 10.23 5.41
N LEU A 128 -0.23 9.70 4.18
CA LEU A 128 0.68 8.60 3.85
C LEU A 128 2.00 9.17 3.38
N SER A 129 3.00 9.07 4.25
CA SER A 129 4.39 9.39 3.97
C SER A 129 4.87 8.80 2.62
N PRO A 130 5.71 9.50 1.84
CA PRO A 130 6.29 8.96 0.61
C PRO A 130 7.09 7.67 0.83
N THR A 131 7.74 7.54 1.98
CA THR A 131 8.49 6.33 2.34
C THR A 131 7.52 5.23 2.80
N ARG A 132 6.42 5.56 3.49
CA ARG A 132 5.47 4.54 3.95
C ARG A 132 4.63 3.94 2.80
N ARG A 133 4.69 2.62 2.66
CA ARG A 133 3.97 1.90 1.60
C ARG A 133 2.47 1.79 1.75
N SER A 134 1.96 1.57 2.96
CA SER A 134 0.54 1.40 3.25
C SER A 134 0.32 1.56 4.75
N PHE A 135 -0.88 1.94 5.15
CA PHE A 135 -1.31 1.92 6.54
C PHE A 135 -1.46 0.50 7.10
N PHE A 136 -1.69 -0.48 6.21
CA PHE A 136 -1.87 -1.89 6.55
C PHE A 136 -0.62 -2.75 6.34
N ALA A 137 0.48 -2.15 5.85
CA ALA A 137 1.78 -2.80 5.82
C ALA A 137 2.49 -2.56 7.16
N ASN A 138 2.78 -3.64 7.89
CA ASN A 138 3.61 -3.57 9.08
C ASN A 138 5.08 -3.74 8.71
N VAL A 139 5.94 -2.96 9.37
CA VAL A 139 7.37 -3.25 9.44
C VAL A 139 7.56 -4.37 10.43
N SER A 140 8.16 -5.47 9.99
CA SER A 140 8.54 -6.58 10.86
C SER A 140 10.04 -6.49 11.11
N ALA A 141 10.47 -6.71 12.36
CA ALA A 141 11.88 -6.75 12.71
C ALA A 141 12.63 -7.85 11.94
N GLY A 142 11.94 -8.91 11.49
CA GLY A 142 12.53 -9.95 10.66
C GLY A 142 12.62 -9.60 9.17
N ASP A 143 11.86 -8.60 8.73
CA ASP A 143 11.71 -8.18 7.32
C ASP A 143 12.03 -6.69 7.15
N VAL A 144 13.06 -6.18 7.86
CA VAL A 144 13.48 -4.77 7.82
C VAL A 144 14.11 -4.38 6.49
N ARG A 145 14.10 -5.25 5.49
CA ARG A 145 14.37 -4.83 4.12
C ARG A 145 13.24 -3.88 3.77
N TRP A 146 13.54 -2.60 3.52
CA TRP A 146 12.62 -1.72 2.78
C TRP A 146 12.31 -2.45 1.51
N PRO A 147 11.12 -3.05 1.41
CA PRO A 147 10.98 -3.97 0.34
C PRO A 147 10.72 -3.07 -0.91
N PRO A 148 11.01 -3.56 -2.11
CA PRO A 148 10.14 -3.36 -3.26
C PRO A 148 8.96 -4.36 -3.22
N THR A 149 8.98 -5.35 -2.34
CA THR A 149 7.95 -6.38 -2.17
C THR A 149 6.66 -5.89 -1.49
N PRO A 150 5.46 -6.07 -2.05
CA PRO A 150 4.21 -5.56 -1.48
C PRO A 150 3.92 -6.14 -0.08
N LEU A 151 2.80 -5.71 0.51
CA LEU A 151 2.06 -6.46 1.54
C LEU A 151 2.33 -7.96 1.40
N SER A 152 2.89 -8.61 2.43
CA SER A 152 3.33 -10.01 2.47
C SER A 152 3.00 -10.84 1.19
N GLY A 153 3.96 -10.93 0.26
CA GLY A 153 4.02 -11.94 -0.81
C GLY A 153 3.47 -11.65 -2.22
N ALA A 154 3.94 -10.62 -2.96
CA ALA A 154 3.88 -10.56 -4.46
C ALA A 154 4.64 -9.37 -5.13
N ASP A 155 5.90 -9.52 -5.53
CA ASP A 155 6.60 -8.47 -6.30
C ASP A 155 5.89 -8.10 -7.64
N ALA A 156 5.94 -6.79 -7.98
CA ALA A 156 5.85 -6.16 -9.32
C ALA A 156 5.48 -4.65 -9.26
N GLY A 157 5.41 -4.04 -8.07
CA GLY A 157 5.04 -2.63 -7.91
C GLY A 157 6.20 -1.65 -8.04
N PHE A 158 6.96 -1.74 -9.14
CA PHE A 158 7.96 -0.73 -9.49
C PHE A 158 7.29 0.64 -9.69
N THR A 159 7.41 1.57 -8.75
CA THR A 159 7.40 3.00 -9.09
C THR A 159 8.77 3.32 -9.70
N ILE A 160 9.02 2.83 -10.92
CA ILE A 160 10.13 3.33 -11.74
C ILE A 160 9.81 4.81 -11.98
N ALA A 161 10.70 5.70 -11.52
CA ALA A 161 10.66 7.11 -11.92
C ALA A 161 10.48 7.16 -13.44
N PRO A 162 9.57 7.99 -14.00
CA PRO A 162 9.40 8.11 -15.44
C PRO A 162 10.76 8.22 -16.10
N ALA A 163 10.99 7.50 -17.21
CA ALA A 163 12.30 7.51 -17.86
C ALA A 163 12.78 8.94 -18.14
N ALA A 164 11.85 9.88 -18.39
CA ALA A 164 12.13 11.30 -18.54
C ALA A 164 12.66 11.99 -17.26
N ASP A 165 12.19 11.61 -16.07
CA ASP A 165 12.65 12.15 -14.79
C ASP A 165 14.02 11.57 -14.42
N LEU A 166 14.21 10.27 -14.70
CA LEU A 166 15.51 9.61 -14.55
C LEU A 166 16.54 10.23 -15.51
N ILE A 167 16.17 10.40 -16.77
CA ILE A 167 16.99 11.04 -17.79
C ILE A 167 17.21 12.52 -17.47
N GLY A 168 16.22 13.22 -16.93
CA GLY A 168 16.30 14.62 -16.53
C GLY A 168 17.30 14.81 -15.40
N ALA A 169 17.23 13.98 -14.36
CA ALA A 169 18.19 13.96 -13.26
C ALA A 169 19.61 13.60 -13.71
N LEU A 170 19.75 12.78 -14.76
CA LEU A 170 21.03 12.43 -15.37
C LEU A 170 21.56 13.51 -16.34
N ARG A 171 20.71 14.42 -16.83
CA ARG A 171 21.06 15.42 -17.86
C ARG A 171 21.11 16.86 -17.36
N SER A 172 20.66 17.14 -16.14
CA SER A 172 20.77 18.47 -15.52
C SER A 172 22.22 18.74 -15.10
N SER A 173 23.06 18.98 -16.11
CA SER A 173 24.45 19.39 -15.98
C SER A 173 24.52 20.90 -16.21
N GLU A 174 24.21 21.72 -15.20
CA GLU A 174 24.61 23.12 -15.26
C GLU A 174 26.13 23.20 -15.05
N GLY A 175 26.87 23.29 -16.16
CA GLY A 175 28.24 23.82 -16.20
C GLY A 175 29.35 22.79 -16.40
N HIS A 176 29.58 22.36 -17.65
CA HIS A 176 30.76 21.55 -18.01
C HIS A 176 32.06 22.38 -18.08
N GLN A 177 33.09 22.00 -17.30
CA GLN A 177 34.49 22.13 -17.73
C GLN A 177 35.28 20.87 -17.32
N ARG A 178 35.93 20.25 -18.32
CA ARG A 178 36.64 18.95 -18.30
C ARG A 178 37.37 18.60 -16.98
N VAL A 179 36.92 17.57 -16.27
CA VAL A 179 37.72 16.84 -15.27
C VAL A 179 37.41 15.33 -15.34
N ARG A 180 38.42 14.52 -15.01
CA ARG A 180 38.49 13.04 -15.02
C ARG A 180 37.22 12.34 -14.49
N ARG A 181 36.95 11.16 -15.08
CA ARG A 181 36.28 9.97 -14.50
C ARG A 181 35.90 10.14 -13.02
N GLU A 182 34.70 10.61 -12.70
CA GLU A 182 34.08 10.59 -11.36
C GLU A 182 32.78 11.42 -11.43
N GLU A 183 31.81 11.04 -12.27
CA GLU A 183 30.42 11.43 -11.98
C GLU A 183 29.89 10.34 -11.07
N TYR A 184 29.83 10.62 -9.76
CA TYR A 184 29.13 9.78 -8.80
C TYR A 184 27.99 10.59 -8.19
N ARG A 185 26.90 9.91 -7.88
CA ARG A 185 25.80 10.46 -7.10
C ARG A 185 25.82 9.80 -5.73
N ASP A 186 25.71 10.61 -4.69
CA ASP A 186 25.52 10.10 -3.34
C ASP A 186 24.10 9.55 -3.20
N VAL A 187 24.02 8.34 -2.64
CA VAL A 187 22.78 7.76 -2.13
C VAL A 187 22.90 7.54 -0.63
N TYR A 188 21.75 7.56 0.03
CA TYR A 188 21.65 7.37 1.47
C TYR A 188 21.09 5.98 1.73
N VAL A 189 21.92 5.09 2.25
CA VAL A 189 21.53 3.73 2.59
C VAL A 189 21.16 3.68 4.06
N VAL A 190 19.90 3.37 4.36
CA VAL A 190 19.47 3.11 5.74
C VAL A 190 19.90 1.70 6.09
N MET A 191 20.74 1.57 7.11
CA MET A 191 21.23 0.33 7.67
C MET A 191 20.47 0.00 8.94
N THR A 192 20.20 -1.28 9.18
CA THR A 192 19.56 -1.72 10.44
C THR A 192 20.25 -2.91 11.05
N ARG A 193 20.11 -3.00 12.38
CA ARG A 193 20.57 -4.10 13.20
C ARG A 193 19.39 -4.76 13.88
N VAL A 194 19.24 -6.06 13.67
CA VAL A 194 18.17 -6.86 14.26
C VAL A 194 18.78 -7.96 15.11
N GLU A 195 18.26 -8.13 16.32
CA GLU A 195 18.63 -9.24 17.20
C GLU A 195 17.81 -10.49 16.84
N PHE A 196 18.47 -11.49 16.23
CA PHE A 196 17.88 -12.80 16.01
C PHE A 196 18.40 -13.82 17.04
N ARG A 197 17.74 -14.98 17.11
CA ARG A 197 18.15 -16.08 18.02
C ARG A 197 19.58 -16.57 17.74
N ASP A 198 20.04 -16.46 16.50
CA ASP A 198 21.36 -16.94 16.05
C ASP A 198 22.44 -15.83 16.04
N GLY A 199 22.10 -14.63 16.54
CA GLY A 199 23.00 -13.47 16.62
C GLY A 199 22.43 -12.22 15.93
N PRO A 200 23.11 -11.07 16.06
CA PRO A 200 22.71 -9.84 15.41
C PRO A 200 22.96 -9.92 13.90
N ASP A 201 21.99 -9.50 13.10
CA ASP A 201 22.13 -9.33 11.66
C ASP A 201 22.17 -7.83 11.34
N ILE A 202 23.13 -7.43 10.49
CA ILE A 202 23.27 -6.06 9.99
C ILE A 202 23.03 -6.09 8.50
N SER A 203 22.04 -5.34 8.04
CA SER A 203 21.72 -5.29 6.61
C SER A 203 21.27 -3.91 6.16
N GLY A 204 21.47 -3.64 4.86
CA GLY A 204 20.88 -2.49 4.21
C GLY A 204 19.37 -2.66 4.12
N SER A 205 18.65 -1.79 4.81
CA SER A 205 17.20 -1.75 4.78
C SER A 205 16.72 -1.10 3.50
N GLY A 206 17.16 0.10 3.15
CA GLY A 206 16.72 0.80 1.95
C GLY A 206 17.74 1.78 1.39
N VAL A 207 17.57 2.18 0.13
CA VAL A 207 18.43 3.16 -0.56
C VAL A 207 17.57 4.34 -1.00
N PHE A 208 18.00 5.55 -0.63
CA PHE A 208 17.26 6.80 -0.84
C PHE A 208 18.11 7.80 -1.61
N LEU A 209 17.44 8.64 -2.40
CA LEU A 209 18.10 9.69 -3.18
C LEU A 209 18.28 10.99 -2.39
N THR A 210 17.58 11.15 -1.27
CA THR A 210 17.67 12.30 -0.38
C THR A 210 17.92 11.85 1.05
N HIS A 211 18.58 12.70 1.83
CA HIS A 211 18.83 12.44 3.25
C HIS A 211 17.53 12.51 4.07
N GLU A 212 16.61 13.41 3.70
CA GLU A 212 15.30 13.58 4.36
C GLU A 212 14.45 12.30 4.27
N ASP A 213 14.38 11.67 3.09
CA ASP A 213 13.67 10.39 2.93
C ASP A 213 14.32 9.28 3.77
N ALA A 214 15.65 9.28 3.91
CA ALA A 214 16.37 8.32 4.74
C ALA A 214 16.13 8.54 6.24
N GLU A 215 16.01 9.79 6.70
CA GLU A 215 15.64 10.13 8.08
C GLU A 215 14.20 9.73 8.40
N GLU A 216 13.27 9.98 7.47
CA GLU A 216 11.88 9.56 7.62
C GLU A 216 11.78 8.03 7.70
N ALA A 217 12.56 7.32 6.89
CA ALA A 217 12.68 5.88 6.97
C ALA A 217 13.23 5.41 8.32
N ILE A 218 14.22 6.08 8.91
CA ILE A 218 14.70 5.78 10.27
C ILE A 218 13.59 5.96 11.30
N ALA A 219 12.81 7.04 11.23
CA ALA A 219 11.73 7.30 12.18
C ALA A 219 10.66 6.19 12.18
N VAL A 220 10.40 5.59 11.00
CA VAL A 220 9.50 4.44 10.85
C VAL A 220 10.12 3.15 11.41
N LEU A 221 11.43 2.94 11.24
CA LEU A 221 12.12 1.70 11.61
C LEU A 221 12.54 1.64 13.08
N ALA A 222 12.96 2.76 13.67
CA ALA A 222 13.53 2.84 15.02
C ALA A 222 12.69 2.14 16.13
N PRO A 223 11.34 2.15 16.10
CA PRO A 223 10.53 1.42 17.07
C PRO A 223 10.59 -0.12 16.94
N HIS A 224 11.12 -0.64 15.84
CA HIS A 224 11.03 -2.06 15.46
C HIS A 224 12.38 -2.78 15.41
N VAL A 225 13.50 -2.06 15.51
CA VAL A 225 14.85 -2.64 15.40
C VAL A 225 15.72 -2.24 16.58
N ALA A 226 16.81 -2.98 16.80
CA ALA A 226 17.73 -2.69 17.90
C ALA A 226 18.55 -1.42 17.63
N ASP A 227 18.90 -1.17 16.36
CA ASP A 227 19.62 0.02 15.92
C ASP A 227 19.38 0.31 14.43
N CYS A 228 19.48 1.58 14.03
CA CYS A 228 19.36 2.02 12.63
C CYS A 228 20.14 3.33 12.38
N TRP A 229 20.84 3.42 11.25
CA TRP A 229 21.64 4.60 10.86
C TRP A 229 21.68 4.78 9.34
N ILE A 230 22.19 5.94 8.89
CA ILE A 230 22.37 6.26 7.46
C ILE A 230 23.84 6.11 7.10
N GLU A 231 24.13 5.36 6.04
CA GLU A 231 25.42 5.36 5.35
C GLU A 231 25.28 6.10 4.03
N THR A 232 26.20 7.04 3.75
CA THR A 232 26.23 7.72 2.45
C THR A 232 27.18 6.97 1.53
N LEU A 233 26.69 6.50 0.39
CA LEU A 233 27.48 5.74 -0.58
C LEU A 233 27.52 6.47 -1.93
N PRO A 234 28.72 6.65 -2.53
CA PRO A 234 28.83 7.16 -3.89
C PRO A 234 28.53 6.05 -4.90
N ILE A 235 27.61 6.31 -5.84
CA ILE A 235 27.32 5.42 -6.97
C ILE A 235 27.77 6.10 -8.25
N ALA A 236 28.63 5.43 -9.03
CA ALA A 236 29.05 5.92 -10.34
C ALA A 236 27.86 6.05 -11.30
N ILE A 237 27.82 7.16 -12.04
CA ILE A 237 26.83 7.49 -13.07
C ILE A 237 27.32 7.04 -14.45
#